data_AF-A0A9D6ZDK1-F1
#
_entry.id   AF-A0A9D6ZDK1-F1
#
_cell.length_a   1.000
_cell.length_b   1.000
_cell.length_c   1.000
_cell.angle_alpha   90.00
_cell.angle_beta   90.00
_cell.angle_gamma   90.00
#
_symmetry.space_group_name_H-M   'P 1'
#
loop_
_entity.id
_entity.type
_entity.pdbx_description
1 polymer ?
#
loop_
_entity_poly.entity_id
_entity_poly.type
_entity_poly.pdbx_seq_one_letter_code
_entity_poly.pdbx_strand_id
1 'polypeptide(L)' 'MEDVFVIKFDASGVKQWTRQIGTSSHDVAEGITTDKSGNIYITGTTEGGLDGNTYLGRYDIFIVKYDFLGEKQ' A
#
# COMPACT_ATOMS: atom_id res chain seq x y z
N MET A 1 -9.69 -9.60 9.22
CA MET A 1 -9.74 -8.89 7.95
C MET A 1 -9.26 -7.48 8.21
N GLU A 2 -7.98 -7.28 7.96
CA GLU A 2 -7.27 -6.02 8.14
C GLU A 2 -6.85 -5.60 6.74
N ASP A 3 -7.02 -4.33 6.42
CA ASP A 3 -6.53 -3.73 5.18
C ASP A 3 -5.40 -2.76 5.47
N VAL A 4 -4.61 -2.46 4.44
CA VAL A 4 -3.59 -1.43 4.50
C VAL A 4 -4.17 -0.10 4.04
N PHE A 5 -3.90 0.96 4.78
CA PHE A 5 -4.13 2.32 4.30
C PHE A 5 -2.88 3.18 4.46
N VAL A 6 -2.75 4.15 3.56
CA VAL A 6 -1.72 5.19 3.61
C VAL A 6 -2.38 6.55 3.46
N ILE A 7 -1.90 7.51 4.25
CA ILE A 7 -2.35 8.89 4.23
C ILE A 7 -1.15 9.81 4.03
N LYS A 8 -1.29 10.78 3.12
CA LYS A 8 -0.31 11.82 2.90
C LYS A 8 -0.80 13.13 3.50
N PHE A 9 0.07 13.81 4.22
CA PHE A 9 -0.10 15.18 4.68
C PHE A 9 0.96 16.07 4.03
N ASP A 10 0.68 17.37 3.90
CA ASP A 10 1.70 18.36 3.60
C ASP A 10 2.47 18.78 4.86
N ALA A 11 3.45 19.67 4.70
CA ALA A 11 4.30 20.15 5.79
C ALA A 11 3.53 20.94 6.87
N SER A 12 2.33 21.44 6.55
CA SER A 12 1.44 22.13 7.48
C SER A 12 0.47 21.16 8.18
N GLY A 13 0.57 19.85 7.90
CA GLY A 13 -0.33 18.83 8.43
C GLY A 13 -1.67 18.75 7.72
N VAL A 14 -1.84 19.40 6.55
CA VAL A 14 -3.08 19.30 5.77
C VAL A 14 -3.08 18.01 4.98
N LYS A 15 -4.14 17.21 5.15
CA LYS A 15 -4.33 15.96 4.41
C LYS A 15 -4.39 16.23 2.91
N GLN A 16 -3.49 15.59 2.16
CA GLN A 16 -3.47 15.62 0.71
C GLN A 16 -4.37 14.52 0.14
N TRP A 17 -4.16 13.27 0.57
CA TRP A 17 -4.94 12.13 0.10
C TRP A 17 -4.86 10.92 1.04
N THR A 18 -5.78 9.98 0.83
CA THR A 18 -5.79 8.66 1.45
C THR A 18 -5.91 7.61 0.36
N ARG A 19 -5.21 6.47 0.51
CA ARG A 19 -5.38 5.27 -0.30
C ARG A 19 -5.51 4.06 0.61
N GLN A 20 -6.38 3.14 0.23
CA GLN A 20 -6.56 1.85 0.89
C GLN A 20 -6.27 0.76 -0.14
N ILE A 21 -5.60 -0.28 0.29
CA ILE A 21 -5.25 -1.45 -0.51
C ILE A 21 -5.35 -2.70 0.37
N GLY A 22 -5.90 -3.75 -0.23
CA GLY A 22 -6.14 -5.00 0.46
C GLY A 22 -7.00 -5.91 -0.39
N THR A 23 -7.38 -7.02 0.23
CA THR A 23 -8.17 -8.10 -0.35
C THR A 23 -9.38 -8.34 0.54
N SER A 24 -10.13 -9.41 0.28
CA SER A 24 -11.15 -9.85 1.24
C SER A 24 -10.57 -10.59 2.45
N SER A 25 -9.25 -10.71 2.60
CA SER A 25 -8.56 -11.51 3.63
C SER A 25 -7.78 -10.61 4.60
N HIS A 26 -6.67 -11.08 5.18
CA HIS A 26 -5.77 -10.25 5.98
C HIS A 26 -4.65 -9.69 5.10
N ASP A 27 -4.43 -8.38 5.20
CA ASP A 27 -3.39 -7.64 4.49
C ASP A 27 -2.64 -6.75 5.49
N VAL A 28 -1.34 -7.00 5.63
CA VAL A 28 -0.51 -6.36 6.64
C VAL A 28 0.62 -5.61 5.96
N ALA A 29 0.73 -4.31 6.23
CA ALA A 29 1.91 -3.53 5.85
C ALA A 29 3.03 -3.72 6.86
N GLU A 30 4.23 -4.00 6.36
CA GLU A 30 5.42 -4.21 7.16
C GLU A 30 6.43 -3.07 7.02
N GLY A 31 6.41 -2.33 5.90
CA GLY A 31 7.36 -1.26 5.63
C GLY A 31 6.81 -0.19 4.70
N ILE A 32 7.30 1.04 4.87
CA ILE A 32 7.01 2.17 4.00
C ILE A 32 8.25 3.04 3.83
N THR A 33 8.51 3.51 2.60
CA THR A 33 9.58 4.46 2.30
C THR A 33 9.20 5.38 1.15
N THR A 34 10.01 6.43 0.93
CA THR A 34 9.85 7.35 -0.20
C THR A 34 11.15 7.50 -1.00
N ASP A 35 11.03 7.73 -2.30
CA ASP A 35 12.17 8.14 -3.13
C ASP A 35 12.31 9.68 -3.23
N LYS A 36 13.32 10.15 -3.97
CA LYS A 36 13.58 11.59 -4.17
C LYS A 36 12.52 12.30 -5.00
N SER A 37 11.70 11.56 -5.75
CA SER A 37 10.58 12.08 -6.52
C SER A 37 9.28 12.13 -5.69
N GLY A 38 9.33 11.67 -4.44
CA GLY A 38 8.17 11.61 -3.55
C GLY A 38 7.24 10.43 -3.86
N ASN A 39 7.68 9.45 -4.65
CA ASN A 39 6.95 8.19 -4.78
C ASN A 39 7.04 7.43 -3.46
N ILE A 40 5.98 6.71 -3.14
CA ILE A 40 5.81 5.97 -1.90
C ILE A 40 5.78 4.49 -2.23
N TYR A 41 6.57 3.71 -1.50
CA TYR A 41 6.66 2.26 -1.63
C TYR A 41 6.23 1.64 -0.32
N ILE A 42 5.26 0.73 -0.39
CA ILE A 42 4.72 0.00 0.76
C ILE A 42 4.97 -1.48 0.51
N THR A 43 5.52 -2.18 1.48
CA THR A 43 5.74 -3.63 1.44
C THR A 43 4.96 -4.31 2.55
N GLY A 44 4.60 -5.57 2.33
CA GLY A 44 3.93 -6.37 3.35
C GLY A 44 3.49 -7.74 2.85
N THR A 45 2.56 -8.34 3.57
CA THR A 45 2.00 -9.65 3.26
C THR A 45 0.50 -9.59 3.03
N THR A 46 0.01 -10.40 2.10
CA THR A 46 -1.42 -10.58 1.80
C THR A 46 -1.81 -12.05 1.95
N GLU A 47 -3.01 -12.30 2.47
CA GLU A 47 -3.67 -13.62 2.48
C GLU A 47 -4.70 -13.74 1.32
N GLY A 48 -4.50 -12.99 0.23
CA GLY A 48 -5.41 -13.00 -0.91
C GLY A 48 -4.74 -12.56 -2.22
N GLY A 49 -5.50 -12.68 -3.32
CA GLY A 49 -5.05 -12.29 -4.66
C GLY A 49 -5.02 -10.78 -4.84
N LEU A 50 -4.01 -10.11 -4.29
CA LEU A 50 -3.88 -8.67 -4.36
C LEU A 50 -3.56 -8.22 -5.79
N ASP A 51 -4.24 -7.16 -6.25
CA ASP A 51 -4.02 -6.53 -7.56
C ASP A 51 -4.15 -7.48 -8.76
N GLY A 52 -5.04 -8.47 -8.66
CA GLY A 52 -5.29 -9.45 -9.72
C GLY A 52 -4.24 -10.56 -9.81
N ASN A 53 -3.30 -10.61 -8.88
CA ASN A 53 -2.37 -11.74 -8.76
C ASN A 53 -3.09 -12.98 -8.23
N THR A 54 -2.65 -14.15 -8.69
CA THR A 54 -3.09 -15.42 -8.10
C THR A 54 -2.35 -15.64 -6.80
N TYR A 55 -3.07 -15.88 -5.70
CA TYR A 55 -2.46 -16.25 -4.43
C TYR A 55 -2.40 -17.77 -4.31
N LEU A 56 -1.21 -18.31 -4.04
CA LEU A 56 -0.95 -19.76 -4.01
C LEU A 56 -0.33 -20.15 -2.67
N GLY A 57 -1.10 -20.07 -1.60
CA GLY A 57 -0.63 -20.40 -0.26
C GLY A 57 -1.35 -19.61 0.82
N ARG A 58 -0.69 -19.47 1.97
CA ARG A 58 -1.23 -18.71 3.11
C ARG A 58 -0.89 -17.22 3.04
N TYR A 59 0.39 -16.88 2.77
CA TYR A 59 0.87 -15.51 2.67
C TYR A 59 1.66 -15.33 1.39
N ASP A 60 1.36 -14.28 0.64
CA ASP A 60 2.20 -13.77 -0.45
C ASP A 60 2.74 -12.39 -0.09
N ILE A 61 3.92 -12.06 -0.61
CA ILE A 61 4.50 -10.72 -0.45
C ILE A 61 3.85 -9.75 -1.45
N PHE A 62 3.70 -8.50 -1.04
CA PHE A 62 3.37 -7.42 -1.97
C PHE A 62 4.36 -6.27 -1.86
N ILE A 63 4.51 -5.56 -2.97
CA ILE A 63 5.03 -4.20 -3.01
C ILE A 63 4.05 -3.35 -3.82
N VAL A 64 3.66 -2.21 -3.27
CA VAL A 64 2.78 -1.25 -3.94
C VAL A 64 3.51 0.08 -4.04
N LYS A 65 3.46 0.68 -5.22
CA LYS A 65 3.97 2.03 -5.47
C LYS A 65 2.81 2.99 -5.67
N TYR A 66 2.85 4.12 -4.97
CA TYR A 66 2.06 5.30 -5.29
C TYR A 66 2.99 6.42 -5.73
N ASP A 67 2.61 7.19 -6.73
CA ASP A 67 3.33 8.43 -7.05
C ASP A 67 3.06 9.54 -6.01
N PHE A 68 3.68 10.72 -6.21
CA PHE A 68 3.52 11.83 -5.27
C PHE A 68 2.07 12.35 -5.16
N LEU A 69 1.25 12.12 -6.20
CA LEU A 69 -0.17 12.48 -6.27
C LEU A 69 -1.08 11.41 -5.67
N GLY A 70 -0.53 10.24 -5.32
CA GLY A 70 -1.27 9.11 -4.77
C GLY A 70 -1.82 8.17 -5.84
N GLU A 71 -1.41 8.28 -7.09
CA GLU A 71 -1.84 7.34 -8.13
C GLU A 71 -0.99 6.07 -8.07
N LYS A 72 -1.67 4.90 -8.09
CA LYS A 72 -1.00 3.60 -8.04
C LYS A 72 -0.28 3.34 -9.36
N GLN A 73 0.96 2.86 -9.30
CA GLN A 73 1.83 2.58 -10.46
C GLN A 73 2.12 1.09 -10.59
#